data_AF-A0A4Y3WGB4-F1
#
_entry.id   AF-A0A4Y3WGB4-F1
#
_cell.length_a   1.000
_cell.length_b   1.000
_cell.length_c   1.000
_cell.angle_alpha   90.00
_cell.angle_beta   90.00
_cell.angle_gamma   90.00
#
_symmetry.space_group_name_H-M   'P 1'
#
loop_
_entity.id
_entity.type
_entity.pdbx_description
1 polymer ?
#
loop_
_entity_poly.entity_id
_entity_poly.type
_entity_poly.pdbx_seq_one_letter_code
_entity_poly.pdbx_strand_id
1 'polypeptide(L)'
;MTHVIVDGANVVGSRPDGWWRDRPGAAERLAARLVAALTDGRLVAAFGPEPRLHLVLEGAATAADLPTHPSLAAVLAPADGDATIVALATSLAGRDVVVVTADRGLRERVRAAGARTAGPSVLLDALPGGLGPLG
;
A
#
# COMPACT_ATOMS: atom_id res chain seq x y z
N MET A 1 -13.08 -6.72 -9.84
CA MET A 1 -12.33 -5.53 -9.41
C MET A 1 -11.66 -5.85 -8.09
N THR A 2 -10.34 -5.71 -8.02
CA THR A 2 -9.54 -6.09 -6.85
C THR A 2 -9.34 -4.89 -5.93
N HIS A 3 -9.52 -5.08 -4.62
CA HIS A 3 -9.16 -4.11 -3.60
C HIS A 3 -7.77 -4.44 -3.07
N VAL A 4 -6.81 -3.53 -3.23
CA VAL A 4 -5.44 -3.72 -2.78
C VAL A 4 -5.18 -2.80 -1.59
N ILE A 5 -5.08 -3.37 -0.41
CA ILE A 5 -4.75 -2.64 0.81
C ILE A 5 -3.23 -2.64 0.94
N VAL A 6 -2.63 -1.46 0.94
CA VAL A 6 -1.18 -1.27 1.00
C VAL A 6 -0.80 -0.80 2.39
N ASP A 7 -0.01 -1.62 3.09
CA ASP A 7 0.64 -1.25 4.33
C ASP A 7 1.77 -0.26 4.03
N GLY A 8 1.49 1.04 4.20
CA GLY A 8 2.42 2.11 3.81
C GLY A 8 3.73 2.03 4.58
N ALA A 9 3.67 1.80 5.89
CA ALA A 9 4.85 1.70 6.74
C ALA A 9 5.72 0.50 6.36
N ASN A 10 5.11 -0.66 6.11
CA ASN A 10 5.85 -1.85 5.70
C ASN A 10 6.45 -1.74 4.29
N VAL A 11 5.71 -1.16 3.33
CA VAL A 11 6.21 -0.98 1.96
C VAL A 11 7.36 0.01 1.92
N VAL A 12 7.22 1.17 2.56
CA VAL A 12 8.32 2.15 2.68
C VAL A 12 9.50 1.52 3.45
N GLY A 13 9.23 0.84 4.56
CA GLY A 13 10.22 0.18 5.40
C GLY A 13 10.99 -0.96 4.73
N SER A 14 10.46 -1.53 3.65
CA SER A 14 11.12 -2.59 2.90
C SER A 14 12.34 -2.10 2.08
N ARG A 15 12.56 -0.79 1.99
CA ARG A 15 13.69 -0.17 1.29
C ARG A 15 14.57 0.63 2.29
N PRO A 16 15.91 0.42 2.30
CA PRO A 16 16.82 1.15 3.19
C PRO A 16 17.20 2.51 2.59
N ASP A 17 16.22 3.39 2.39
CA ASP A 17 16.39 4.69 1.71
C ASP A 17 16.46 5.90 2.67
N GLY A 18 16.46 5.67 3.98
CA GLY A 18 16.45 6.75 4.96
C GLY A 18 15.07 7.28 5.34
N TRP A 19 13.97 6.63 4.92
CA TRP A 19 12.59 7.08 5.13
C TRP A 19 12.24 7.53 6.56
N TRP A 20 12.87 6.95 7.58
CA TRP A 20 12.59 7.28 8.98
C TRP A 20 12.89 8.74 9.32
N ARG A 21 13.74 9.41 8.55
CA ARG A 21 14.08 10.84 8.72
C ARG A 21 12.98 11.78 8.21
N ASP A 22 12.17 11.31 7.27
CA ASP A 22 11.12 12.08 6.60
C ASP A 22 9.96 11.13 6.25
N ARG A 23 9.15 10.81 7.26
CA ARG A 23 8.00 9.91 7.11
C ARG A 23 6.91 10.49 6.20
N PRO A 24 6.50 11.78 6.32
CA PRO A 24 5.54 12.38 5.40
C PRO A 24 6.02 12.29 3.95
N GLY A 25 7.24 12.77 3.65
CA GLY A 25 7.73 12.76 2.27
C GLY A 25 7.93 11.34 1.72
N ALA A 26 8.25 10.35 2.56
CA ALA A 26 8.28 8.95 2.11
C ALA A 26 6.89 8.44 1.68
N ALA A 27 5.84 8.80 2.41
CA ALA A 27 4.47 8.48 2.04
C ALA A 27 4.03 9.21 0.76
N GLU A 28 4.40 10.49 0.60
CA GLU A 28 4.13 11.28 -0.61
C GLU A 28 4.79 10.65 -1.84
N ARG A 29 6.06 10.27 -1.74
CA ARG A 29 6.80 9.59 -2.82
C ARG A 29 6.17 8.25 -3.19
N LEU A 30 5.74 7.46 -2.19
CA LEU A 30 5.04 6.20 -2.45
C LEU A 30 3.71 6.47 -3.17
N ALA A 31 2.89 7.40 -2.66
CA ALA A 31 1.60 7.74 -3.24
C ALA A 31 1.72 8.26 -4.68
N ALA A 32 2.69 9.13 -4.97
CA ALA A 32 2.96 9.62 -6.32
C ALA A 32 3.29 8.48 -7.29
N ARG A 33 4.10 7.50 -6.84
CA ARG A 33 4.42 6.32 -7.65
C ARG A 33 3.22 5.40 -7.85
N LEU A 34 2.35 5.25 -6.85
CA LEU A 34 1.10 4.50 -6.97
C LEU A 34 0.16 5.15 -7.99
N VAL A 35 0.01 6.48 -7.94
CA VAL A 35 -0.80 7.23 -8.91
C VAL A 35 -0.24 7.05 -10.33
N ALA A 36 1.07 7.21 -10.53
CA ALA A 36 1.68 6.98 -11.83
C ALA A 36 1.47 5.54 -12.33
N ALA A 37 1.65 4.54 -11.47
CA ALA A 37 1.42 3.13 -11.83
C ALA A 37 -0.05 2.81 -12.17
N LEU A 38 -1.01 3.47 -11.50
CA LEU A 38 -2.43 3.37 -11.81
C LEU A 38 -2.74 3.99 -13.18
N THR A 39 -2.28 5.22 -13.42
CA THR A 39 -2.47 5.94 -14.70
C THR A 39 -1.89 5.16 -15.88
N ASP A 40 -0.71 4.56 -15.70
CA ASP A 40 -0.02 3.80 -16.74
C ASP A 40 -0.52 2.35 -16.89
N GLY A 41 -1.49 1.92 -16.07
CA GLY A 41 -2.01 0.54 -16.08
C GLY A 41 -1.00 -0.52 -15.62
N ARG A 42 0.12 -0.13 -15.00
CA ARG A 42 1.23 -1.03 -14.60
C ARG A 42 0.84 -2.05 -13.54
N LEU A 43 -0.21 -1.77 -12.79
CA LEU A 43 -0.71 -2.64 -11.71
C LEU A 43 -1.57 -3.80 -12.20
N VAL A 44 -1.98 -3.80 -13.49
CA VAL A 44 -2.90 -4.80 -14.04
C VAL A 44 -2.33 -6.22 -13.97
N ALA A 45 -1.04 -6.39 -14.28
CA ALA A 45 -0.39 -7.70 -14.22
C ALA A 45 -0.33 -8.28 -12.80
N ALA A 46 -0.18 -7.42 -11.79
CA ALA A 46 -0.04 -7.85 -10.39
C ALA A 46 -1.39 -8.03 -9.68
N PHE A 47 -2.38 -7.18 -9.99
CA PHE A 47 -3.61 -7.08 -9.22
C PHE A 47 -4.90 -7.20 -10.05
N GLY A 48 -4.79 -7.44 -11.36
CA GLY A 48 -5.93 -7.56 -12.26
C GLY A 48 -6.44 -6.20 -12.77
N PRO A 49 -7.50 -6.21 -13.59
CA PRO A 49 -8.03 -4.99 -14.21
C PRO A 49 -8.60 -4.03 -13.16
N GLU A 50 -8.34 -2.73 -13.37
CA GLU A 50 -8.87 -1.61 -12.58
C GLU A 50 -8.73 -1.80 -11.05
N PRO A 51 -7.52 -2.01 -10.52
CA PRO A 51 -7.35 -2.21 -9.08
C PRO A 51 -7.70 -0.93 -8.31
N ARG A 52 -8.41 -1.09 -7.18
CA ARG A 52 -8.64 0.00 -6.21
C ARG A 52 -7.65 -0.11 -5.07
N LEU A 53 -6.77 0.87 -4.95
CA LEU A 53 -5.75 0.95 -3.91
C LEU A 53 -6.29 1.65 -2.66
N HIS A 54 -5.95 1.11 -1.50
CA HIS A 54 -6.16 1.70 -0.18
C HIS A 54 -4.79 1.81 0.50
N LEU A 55 -4.18 3.00 0.47
CA LEU A 55 -2.89 3.24 1.12
C LEU A 55 -3.12 3.56 2.59
N VAL A 56 -2.75 2.64 3.49
CA VAL A 56 -2.87 2.85 4.93
C VAL A 56 -1.59 3.53 5.44
N LEU A 57 -1.77 4.68 6.09
CA LEU A 57 -0.69 5.47 6.70
C LEU A 57 -0.93 5.61 8.20
N GLU A 58 0.15 5.65 8.97
CA GLU A 58 0.10 5.77 10.43
C GLU A 58 1.14 6.77 10.96
N GLY A 59 0.93 7.21 12.20
CA GLY A 59 1.86 8.10 12.88
C GLY A 59 2.19 9.36 12.07
N ALA A 60 3.46 9.76 12.04
CA ALA A 60 3.87 10.98 11.33
C ALA A 60 3.60 10.94 9.81
N ALA A 61 3.44 9.76 9.19
CA ALA A 61 3.14 9.66 7.77
C ALA A 61 1.72 10.17 7.43
N THR A 62 0.81 10.28 8.40
CA THR A 62 -0.55 10.81 8.17
C THR A 62 -0.57 12.30 7.84
N ALA A 63 0.53 13.01 8.04
CA ALA A 63 0.69 14.43 7.70
C ALA A 63 1.13 14.67 6.25
N ALA A 64 1.29 13.62 5.44
CA ALA A 64 1.69 13.70 4.04
C ALA A 64 0.67 14.44 3.17
N ASP A 65 1.16 15.25 2.23
CA ASP A 65 0.34 15.87 1.18
C ASP A 65 0.19 14.92 -0.01
N LEU A 66 -0.89 14.14 0.00
CA LEU A 66 -1.05 13.01 -0.92
C LEU A 66 -1.69 13.42 -2.26
N PRO A 67 -1.16 12.98 -3.41
CA PRO A 67 -1.83 13.17 -4.68
C PRO A 67 -3.15 12.39 -4.74
N THR A 68 -4.14 12.95 -5.44
CA THR A 68 -5.45 12.33 -5.63
C THR A 68 -5.52 11.52 -6.92
N HIS A 69 -6.16 10.36 -6.88
CA HIS A 69 -6.51 9.58 -8.08
C HIS A 69 -7.82 8.79 -7.82
N PRO A 70 -8.74 8.63 -8.80
CA PRO A 70 -10.04 7.97 -8.58
C PRO A 70 -9.96 6.54 -8.02
N SER A 71 -8.87 5.84 -8.33
CA SER A 71 -8.59 4.47 -7.87
C SER A 71 -7.63 4.38 -6.68
N LEU A 72 -7.27 5.50 -6.04
CA LEU A 72 -6.44 5.54 -4.84
C LEU A 72 -7.19 6.25 -3.71
N ALA A 73 -7.38 5.54 -2.60
CA ALA A 73 -7.86 6.12 -1.35
C ALA A 73 -6.73 6.07 -0.30
N ALA A 74 -6.49 7.19 0.37
CA ALA A 74 -5.65 7.22 1.56
C ALA A 74 -6.49 6.88 2.79
N VAL A 75 -5.98 6.01 3.66
CA VAL A 75 -6.62 5.59 4.90
C VAL A 75 -5.68 5.95 6.04
N LEU A 76 -6.02 7.00 6.78
CA LEU A 76 -5.21 7.47 7.90
C LEU A 76 -5.58 6.66 9.15
N ALA A 77 -4.66 5.82 9.60
CA ALA A 77 -4.81 5.04 10.82
C ALA A 77 -4.78 5.96 12.04
N PRO A 78 -5.83 5.97 12.89
CA PRO A 78 -5.89 6.87 14.04
C PRO A 78 -4.93 6.48 15.18
N ALA A 79 -4.49 5.22 15.21
CA ALA A 79 -3.57 4.72 16.23
C ALA A 79 -2.51 3.80 15.60
N ASP A 80 -2.95 2.68 15.01
CA ASP A 80 -2.09 1.61 14.52
C ASP A 80 -2.54 1.16 13.11
N GLY A 81 -1.57 1.04 12.21
CA GLY A 81 -1.79 0.63 10.82
C GLY A 81 -2.36 -0.78 10.72
N ASP A 82 -1.85 -1.72 11.52
CA ASP A 82 -2.24 -3.12 11.51
C ASP A 82 -3.72 -3.31 11.85
N ALA A 83 -4.20 -2.70 12.93
CA ALA A 83 -5.61 -2.74 13.32
C ALA A 83 -6.51 -2.12 12.25
N THR A 84 -6.05 -1.02 11.63
CA THR A 84 -6.76 -0.35 10.53
C THR A 84 -6.85 -1.23 9.29
N ILE A 85 -5.77 -1.91 8.92
CA ILE A 85 -5.72 -2.85 7.80
C ILE A 85 -6.66 -4.03 8.04
N VAL A 86 -6.65 -4.62 9.24
CA VAL A 86 -7.56 -5.74 9.58
C VAL A 86 -9.02 -5.29 9.53
N ALA A 87 -9.34 -4.11 10.08
CA ALA A 87 -10.70 -3.56 10.03
C ALA A 87 -11.16 -3.32 8.59
N LEU A 88 -10.29 -2.76 7.74
CA LEU A 88 -10.58 -2.51 6.32
C LEU A 88 -10.72 -3.81 5.51
N ALA A 89 -9.86 -4.81 5.75
CA ALA A 89 -9.98 -6.12 5.11
C ALA A 89 -11.32 -6.79 5.50
N THR A 90 -11.70 -6.68 6.77
CA THR A 90 -12.97 -7.23 7.29
C THR A 90 -14.18 -6.53 6.68
N SER A 91 -14.16 -5.20 6.54
CA SER A 91 -15.28 -4.46 5.93
C SER A 91 -15.44 -4.73 4.43
N LEU A 92 -14.37 -5.21 3.78
CA LEU A 92 -14.36 -5.64 2.38
C LEU A 92 -14.55 -7.16 2.22
N ALA A 93 -14.91 -7.90 3.27
CA ALA A 93 -15.14 -9.34 3.19
C ALA A 93 -16.15 -9.71 2.09
N GLY A 94 -15.87 -10.79 1.36
CA GLY A 94 -16.65 -11.22 0.19
C GLY A 94 -16.29 -10.49 -1.11
N ARG A 95 -15.42 -9.48 -1.09
CA ARG A 95 -14.77 -8.90 -2.27
C ARG A 95 -13.44 -9.62 -2.54
N ASP A 96 -12.87 -9.39 -3.73
CA ASP A 96 -11.47 -9.80 -3.99
C ASP A 96 -10.52 -8.78 -3.35
N VAL A 97 -9.86 -9.18 -2.26
CA VAL A 97 -8.97 -8.31 -1.45
C VAL A 97 -7.55 -8.88 -1.44
N VAL A 98 -6.56 -8.02 -1.66
CA VAL A 98 -5.13 -8.32 -1.50
C VAL A 98 -4.52 -7.34 -0.51
N VAL A 99 -3.91 -7.83 0.56
CA VAL A 99 -3.11 -7.01 1.49
C VAL A 99 -1.64 -7.11 1.11
N VAL A 100 -1.00 -5.98 0.81
CA VAL A 100 0.43 -5.87 0.53
C VAL A 100 1.16 -5.57 1.83
N THR A 101 1.83 -6.56 2.40
CA THR A 101 2.65 -6.44 3.61
C THR A 101 3.63 -7.61 3.71
N ALA A 102 4.79 -7.42 4.34
CA ALA A 102 5.74 -8.46 4.71
C ALA A 102 5.50 -9.02 6.13
N ASP A 103 4.67 -8.36 6.95
CA ASP A 103 4.42 -8.77 8.33
C ASP A 103 3.65 -10.09 8.40
N ARG A 104 4.20 -11.08 9.10
CA ARG A 104 3.63 -12.43 9.19
C ARG A 104 2.37 -12.48 10.05
N GLY A 105 2.35 -11.75 11.17
CA GLY A 105 1.20 -11.72 12.07
C GLY A 105 0.01 -10.99 11.46
N LEU A 106 0.26 -9.90 10.73
CA LEU A 106 -0.77 -9.21 9.96
C LEU A 106 -1.31 -10.11 8.84
N ARG A 107 -0.44 -10.82 8.10
CA ARG A 107 -0.86 -11.76 7.06
C ARG A 107 -1.81 -12.83 7.58
N GLU A 108 -1.54 -13.39 8.75
CA GLU A 108 -2.41 -14.38 9.39
C GLU A 108 -3.79 -13.78 9.71
N ARG A 109 -3.82 -12.60 10.34
CA ARG A 109 -5.08 -11.91 10.70
C ARG A 109 -5.94 -11.56 9.50
N VAL A 110 -5.36 -10.98 8.44
CA VAL A 110 -6.13 -10.58 7.25
C VAL A 110 -6.60 -11.77 6.42
N ARG A 111 -5.87 -12.89 6.43
CA ARG A 111 -6.34 -14.15 5.82
C ARG A 111 -7.52 -14.73 6.58
N ALA A 112 -7.55 -14.59 7.91
CA ALA A 112 -8.72 -14.94 8.71
C ALA A 112 -9.97 -14.11 8.31
N ALA A 113 -9.77 -12.89 7.83
CA ALA A 113 -10.82 -12.04 7.26
C ALA A 113 -11.14 -12.34 5.77
N GLY A 114 -10.51 -13.36 5.16
CA GLY A 114 -10.75 -13.78 3.78
C GLY A 114 -9.88 -13.07 2.72
N ALA A 115 -8.91 -12.23 3.12
CA ALA A 115 -8.03 -11.56 2.17
C ALA A 115 -6.85 -12.43 1.71
N ARG A 116 -6.44 -12.25 0.45
CA ARG A 116 -5.15 -12.72 -0.06
C ARG A 116 -4.04 -11.77 0.40
N THR A 117 -2.80 -12.22 0.32
CA THR A 117 -1.64 -11.42 0.74
C THR A 117 -0.56 -11.41 -0.32
N ALA A 118 0.09 -10.27 -0.54
CA ALA A 118 1.28 -10.13 -1.37
C ALA A 118 2.42 -9.47 -0.57
N GLY A 119 3.67 -9.75 -0.95
CA GLY A 119 4.82 -9.04 -0.37
C GLY A 119 5.03 -7.66 -1.00
N PRO A 120 5.75 -6.74 -0.33
CA PRO A 120 6.05 -5.42 -0.87
C PRO A 120 6.69 -5.44 -2.25
N SER A 121 7.57 -6.41 -2.56
CA SER A 121 8.23 -6.52 -3.86
C SER A 121 7.24 -6.62 -5.02
N VAL A 122 6.12 -7.34 -4.87
CA VAL A 122 5.09 -7.46 -5.93
C VAL A 122 4.54 -6.09 -6.33
N LEU A 123 4.32 -5.21 -5.36
CA LEU A 123 3.89 -3.83 -5.62
C LEU A 123 5.05 -3.01 -6.20
N LEU A 124 6.21 -3.04 -5.54
CA LEU A 124 7.36 -2.21 -5.88
C LEU A 124 7.91 -2.47 -7.28
N ASP A 125 7.86 -3.72 -7.76
CA ASP A 125 8.31 -4.11 -9.10
C ASP A 125 7.38 -3.56 -10.21
N ALA A 126 6.11 -3.31 -9.88
CA ALA A 126 5.14 -2.69 -10.77
C ALA A 126 5.20 -1.14 -10.75
N LEU A 127 5.77 -0.54 -9.70
CA LEU A 127 5.90 0.91 -9.61
C LEU A 127 6.97 1.46 -10.56
N PRO A 128 6.78 2.64 -11.15
CA PRO A 128 7.83 3.31 -11.91
C PRO A 128 9.06 3.59 -11.03
N GLY A 129 10.24 3.58 -11.65
CA GLY A 129 11.55 3.78 -10.99
C GLY A 129 12.15 2.52 -10.35
N GLY A 130 11.99 1.34 -10.96
CA GLY A 130 12.57 0.08 -10.45
C GLY A 130 14.10 0.06 -10.40
N LEU A 131 14.65 -0.57 -9.35
CA LEU A 131 16.06 -0.96 -9.10
C LEU A 131 17.19 -0.12 -9.75
N GLY A 132 17.12 1.21 -9.66
CA GLY A 132 18.28 2.07 -9.89
C GLY A 132 18.75 2.70 -8.58
N PRO A 133 20.07 2.79 -8.29
CA PRO A 133 20.53 3.73 -7.28
C PRO A 133 20.07 5.13 -7.70
N LEU A 134 19.76 5.98 -6.73
CA LEU A 134 19.68 7.42 -6.97
C LEU A 134 21.08 7.85 -7.42
N GLY A 135 21.24 8.03 -8.72
CA GLY A 135 22.43 8.54 -9.40
C GLY A 135 22.02 9.65 -10.34
#